data_AF-A0A832WTE2-F1
#
_entry.id   AF-A0A832WTE2-F1
#
_cell.length_a   1.000
_cell.length_b   1.000
_cell.length_c   1.000
_cell.angle_alpha   90.00
_cell.angle_beta   90.00
_cell.angle_gamma   90.00
#
_symmetry.space_group_name_H-M   'P 1'
#
loop_
_entity.id
_entity.type
_entity.pdbx_description
1 polymer ?
#
loop_
_entity_poly.entity_id
_entity_poly.type
_entity_poly.pdbx_seq_one_letter_code
_entity_poly.pdbx_strand_id
1 'polypeptide(L)' 'MIKITTPCRIHMTLIDMNGEIGRVDGGAGLTLSSPNIRITAEEADGVNIEGLQGFADRMKRA' A
#
# COMPACT_ATOMS: atom_id res chain seq x y z
N MET A 1 8.53 -14.79 -14.95
CA MET A 1 7.95 -14.63 -13.61
C MET A 1 8.66 -13.49 -12.88
N ILE A 2 7.91 -12.45 -12.50
CA ILE A 2 8.36 -11.28 -11.72
C ILE A 2 7.83 -11.42 -10.29
N LYS A 3 8.64 -11.05 -9.29
CA LYS A 3 8.25 -11.05 -7.88
C LYS A 3 8.53 -9.68 -7.27
N ILE A 4 7.53 -9.08 -6.64
CA ILE A 4 7.60 -7.79 -5.94
C ILE A 4 7.24 -8.04 -4.48
N THR A 5 8.02 -7.51 -3.55
CA THR A 5 7.70 -7.49 -2.12
C THR A 5 7.80 -6.06 -1.64
N THR A 6 6.74 -5.55 -1.02
CA THR A 6 6.67 -4.16 -0.53
C THR A 6 6.79 -4.11 0.99
N PRO A 7 7.50 -3.13 1.57
CA PRO A 7 7.47 -2.91 3.01
C PRO A 7 6.12 -2.31 3.42
N CYS A 8 5.67 -2.57 4.65
CA CYS A 8 4.61 -1.73 5.22
C CYS A 8 5.21 -0.47 5.85
N ARG A 9 4.37 0.54 6.07
CA ARG A 9 4.74 1.79 6.72
C ARG A 9 3.87 2.02 7.94
N ILE A 10 4.51 2.26 9.08
CA ILE A 10 3.86 2.85 10.25
C ILE A 10 3.96 4.36 10.10
N HIS A 11 2.82 5.05 10.04
CA HIS A 11 2.76 6.51 10.09
C HIS A 11 2.71 6.96 11.55
N MET A 12 3.66 7.78 11.99
CA MET A 12 3.83 8.10 13.40
C MET A 12 3.26 9.46 13.77
N THR A 13 3.58 10.51 13.01
CA THR A 13 3.11 11.86 13.31
C THR A 13 3.11 12.74 12.08
N LEU A 14 2.33 13.83 12.16
CA LEU A 14 2.44 14.98 11.28
C LEU A 14 3.46 15.98 11.84
N ILE A 15 4.11 16.73 10.96
CA ILE A 15 5.21 17.65 11.31
C ILE A 15 4.69 19.07 11.50
N ASP A 16 4.04 19.63 10.48
CA ASP A 16 3.46 20.96 10.53
C ASP A 16 2.15 20.96 9.75
N MET A 17 1.05 21.29 10.44
CA MET A 17 -0.28 21.40 9.83
C MET A 17 -0.72 22.84 9.61
N ASN A 18 -0.04 23.83 10.19
CA ASN A 18 -0.37 25.25 10.04
C ASN A 18 0.55 25.96 9.01
N GLY A 19 1.64 25.31 8.60
CA GLY A 19 2.55 25.77 7.56
C GLY A 19 3.49 26.90 8.00
N GLU A 20 3.61 27.15 9.31
CA GLU A 20 4.48 28.18 9.87
C GLU A 20 5.96 27.96 9.55
N ILE A 21 6.37 26.70 9.24
CA ILE A 21 7.74 26.38 8.83
C ILE A 21 7.96 26.46 7.31
N GLY A 22 6.98 26.95 6.55
CA GLY A 22 7.08 27.19 5.09
C GLY A 22 6.61 26.04 4.21
N ARG A 23 6.07 24.96 4.79
CA ARG A 23 5.38 23.89 4.06
C ARG A 23 4.24 23.35 4.90
N VAL A 24 3.04 23.27 4.32
CA VAL A 24 1.91 22.58 4.95
C VAL A 24 2.10 21.08 4.77
N ASP A 25 1.77 20.34 5.82
CA ASP A 25 1.94 18.91 5.97
C ASP A 25 3.40 18.44 5.99
N GLY A 26 3.57 17.25 6.52
CA GLY A 26 4.82 16.52 6.55
C GLY A 26 4.59 15.35 7.48
N GLY A 27 5.17 14.20 7.18
CA GLY A 27 4.93 12.98 7.95
C GLY A 27 6.23 12.31 8.32
N ALA A 28 6.32 11.85 9.57
CA ALA A 28 7.34 10.90 9.98
C ALA A 28 6.75 9.49 9.95
N GLY A 29 7.48 8.54 9.38
CA GLY A 29 7.07 7.15 9.34
C GLY A 29 8.25 6.20 9.32
N LEU A 30 7.99 4.96 9.71
CA LEU A 30 8.96 3.86 9.72
C LEU A 30 8.51 2.78 8.74
N THR A 31 9.42 2.33 7.88
CA THR A 31 9.18 1.16 7.05
C THR A 31 9.60 -0.10 7.78
N LEU A 32 8.77 -1.14 7.67
CA LEU A 32 9.06 -2.46 8.22
C LEU A 32 9.01 -3.49 7.11
N SER A 33 9.85 -4.51 7.24
CA SER A 33 9.87 -5.64 6.30
C SER A 33 8.64 -6.54 6.44
N SER A 34 7.91 -6.49 7.54
CA SER A 34 6.70 -7.30 7.79
C SER A 34 5.70 -6.55 8.71
N PRO A 35 4.38 -6.66 8.47
CA PRO A 35 3.72 -7.35 7.35
C PRO A 35 4.07 -6.72 5.99
N ASN A 36 3.98 -7.49 4.91
CA ASN A 36 4.31 -7.04 3.55
C ASN A 36 3.29 -7.55 2.53
N ILE A 37 3.15 -6.82 1.42
CA ILE A 37 2.41 -7.30 0.26
C ILE A 37 3.41 -7.93 -0.71
N ARG A 38 3.14 -9.17 -1.12
CA ARG A 38 3.91 -9.90 -2.14
C ARG A 38 3.05 -10.07 -3.38
N ILE A 39 3.61 -9.69 -4.54
CA ILE A 39 2.96 -9.80 -5.84
C ILE A 39 3.85 -10.68 -6.71
N THR A 40 3.27 -11.70 -7.33
CA THR A 40 3.92 -12.53 -8.34
C THR A 40 3.17 -12.37 -9.66
N ALA A 41 3.90 -12.19 -10.75
CA ALA A 41 3.33 -12.05 -12.08
C ALA A 41 4.08 -12.92 -13.09
N GLU A 42 3.35 -13.54 -14.01
CA GLU A 42 3.89 -14.29 -15.12
C GLU A 42 3.02 -14.10 -16.36
N GLU A 43 3.58 -14.42 -17.52
CA GLU A 43 2.83 -14.37 -18.78
C GLU A 43 1.75 -15.47 -18.75
N ALA A 44 0.53 -15.11 -19.14
CA ALA A 44 -0.62 -15.99 -19.13
C ALA A 44 -1.60 -15.59 -20.24
N ASP A 45 -2.32 -16.57 -20.78
CA ASP A 45 -3.32 -16.36 -21.83
C ASP A 45 -4.58 -15.61 -21.36
N GLY A 46 -4.69 -15.36 -20.05
CA GLY A 46 -5.82 -14.67 -19.43
C GLY A 46 -5.54 -14.25 -17.98
N VAL A 47 -6.49 -13.50 -17.39
CA VAL A 47 -6.39 -13.01 -16.01
C VAL A 47 -7.21 -13.92 -15.08
N ASN A 48 -6.57 -14.49 -14.05
CA ASN A 48 -7.23 -15.23 -12.97
C ASN A 48 -7.04 -14.49 -11.64
N ILE A 49 -8.11 -14.34 -10.84
CA ILE A 49 -8.09 -13.63 -9.56
C ILE A 49 -8.71 -14.54 -8.50
N GLU A 50 -7.91 -14.94 -7.50
CA GLU A 50 -8.31 -15.80 -6.40
C GLU A 50 -8.24 -15.06 -5.06
N GLY A 51 -9.00 -15.49 -4.04
CA GLY A 51 -8.90 -14.93 -2.68
C GLY A 51 -9.73 -13.67 -2.39
N LEU A 52 -10.72 -13.32 -3.23
CA LEU A 52 -11.60 -12.15 -3.07
C LEU A 52 -12.57 -12.20 -1.86
N GLN A 53 -12.54 -13.23 -1.03
CA GLN A 53 -13.64 -13.65 -0.13
C GLN A 53 -13.97 -12.72 1.06
N GLY A 54 -13.45 -11.49 1.12
CA GLY A 54 -13.89 -10.49 2.12
C GLY A 54 -14.11 -9.06 1.60
N PHE A 55 -13.64 -8.74 0.38
CA PHE A 55 -13.62 -7.36 -0.11
C PHE A 55 -14.24 -7.18 -1.52
N ALA A 56 -14.66 -8.26 -2.17
CA ALA A 56 -15.25 -8.25 -3.51
C ALA A 56 -16.38 -7.22 -3.67
N ASP A 57 -17.27 -7.15 -2.68
CA ASP A 57 -18.42 -6.24 -2.70
C ASP A 57 -18.02 -4.78 -2.51
N ARG A 58 -16.88 -4.48 -1.89
CA ARG A 58 -16.36 -3.11 -1.76
C ARG A 58 -15.69 -2.65 -3.04
N MET A 59 -14.98 -3.54 -3.74
CA MET A 59 -14.34 -3.23 -5.02
C MET A 59 -15.33 -3.00 -6.16
N LYS A 60 -16.48 -3.70 -6.19
CA LYS A 60 -17.55 -3.46 -7.18
C LYS A 60 -18.23 -2.10 -7.06
N ARG A 61 -18.08 -1.40 -5.94
CA ARG A 61 -18.74 -0.13 -5.62
C ARG A 61 -17.83 1.09 -5.75
N ALA A 62 -16.53 0.88 -5.99
CA ALA A 62 -15.57 1.94 -6.29
C ALA A 62 -15.53 2.17 -7.80
#